data_AF-Q4N0Z2-F1
#
_entry.id   AF-Q4N0Z2-F1
#
_cell.length_a   1.000
_cell.length_b   1.000
_cell.length_c   1.000
_cell.angle_alpha   90.00
_cell.angle_beta   90.00
_cell.angle_gamma   90.00
#
_symmetry.space_group_name_H-M   'P 1'
#
loop_
_entity.id
_entity.type
_entity.pdbx_description
1 polymer ?
#
loop_
_entity_poly.entity_id
_entity_poly.type
_entity_poly.pdbx_seq_one_letter_code
_entity_poly.pdbx_strand_id
1 'polypeptide(L)'
;MEEGHGHTDLDHHLNTLTGYGNFMPGQAWQRSLAKFSGLLNYPHDHDHEDSERSLSQLNYKFETLVKSDHPNSPCSPLKIEEFKCLSFNKFKNNPELASVKCVKWYNEWIQCKWDEDKLKFGYNYMEPRAPRKRKAYIAAPNYQYS
;
A
#
# COMPACT_ATOMS: atom_id res chain seq x y z
N MET A 1 -13.14 -66.43 15.45
CA MET A 1 -13.59 -65.74 14.22
C MET A 1 -13.45 -64.27 14.48
N GLU A 2 -12.28 -63.77 14.08
CA GLU A 2 -11.99 -62.35 13.95
C GLU A 2 -12.84 -61.80 12.81
N GLU A 3 -13.43 -60.61 12.99
CA GLU A 3 -13.60 -59.67 11.89
C GLU A 3 -13.26 -58.28 12.42
N GLY A 4 -12.09 -57.81 11.99
CA GLY A 4 -11.63 -56.45 12.17
C GLY A 4 -11.83 -55.61 10.91
N HIS A 5 -11.57 -54.32 11.09
CA HIS A 5 -11.36 -53.28 10.09
C HIS A 5 -12.59 -52.78 9.31
N GLY A 6 -12.73 -51.49 9.01
CA GLY A 6 -11.72 -50.46 8.96
C GLY A 6 -12.27 -49.07 9.25
N HIS A 7 -11.42 -48.29 9.91
CA HIS A 7 -11.40 -46.84 9.79
C HIS A 7 -11.38 -46.49 8.30
N THR A 8 -12.48 -45.94 7.79
CA THR A 8 -12.45 -45.17 6.56
C THR A 8 -11.95 -43.78 6.91
N ASP A 9 -10.63 -43.66 7.00
CA ASP A 9 -9.90 -42.41 6.73
C ASP A 9 -10.15 -42.09 5.25
N LEU A 10 -11.23 -41.35 4.98
CA LEU A 10 -11.51 -40.79 3.67
C LEU A 10 -10.88 -39.40 3.61
N ASP A 11 -9.67 -39.42 3.06
CA ASP A 11 -9.12 -38.38 2.19
C ASP A 11 -8.98 -36.98 2.78
N HIS A 12 -7.87 -36.80 3.51
CA HIS A 12 -7.11 -35.56 3.54
C HIS A 12 -6.64 -35.17 2.11
N HIS A 13 -7.56 -34.68 1.29
CA HIS A 13 -7.24 -33.99 0.04
C HIS A 13 -7.81 -32.57 0.07
N LEU A 14 -7.18 -31.71 0.89
CA LEU A 14 -7.29 -30.26 0.71
C LEU A 14 -5.90 -29.62 0.82
N ASN A 15 -4.98 -30.12 -0.02
CA ASN A 15 -3.84 -29.33 -0.48
C ASN A 15 -4.32 -28.42 -1.61
N THR A 16 -4.96 -27.32 -1.24
CA THR A 16 -5.10 -26.15 -2.11
C THR A 16 -4.83 -24.90 -1.28
N LEU A 17 -3.55 -24.78 -0.88
CA LEU A 17 -2.91 -23.50 -0.65
C LEU A 17 -2.80 -22.79 -2.01
N THR A 18 -3.89 -22.14 -2.41
CA THR A 18 -3.88 -21.13 -3.47
C THR A 18 -4.79 -20.01 -3.00
N GLY A 19 -4.20 -18.83 -2.82
CA GLY A 19 -4.87 -17.62 -2.39
C GLY A 19 -6.12 -17.32 -3.21
N TYR A 20 -7.02 -16.59 -2.57
CA TYR A 20 -8.27 -16.09 -3.14
C TYR A 20 -9.33 -17.18 -3.41
N GLY A 21 -9.82 -17.81 -2.34
CA GLY A 21 -11.00 -18.67 -2.36
C GLY A 21 -11.69 -18.74 -0.99
N ASN A 22 -13.02 -18.72 -0.99
CA ASN A 22 -13.93 -18.63 0.16
C ASN A 22 -13.91 -19.87 1.10
N PHE A 23 -12.75 -20.40 1.48
CA PHE A 23 -12.69 -21.44 2.50
C PHE A 23 -12.73 -20.79 3.89
N MET A 24 -13.93 -20.76 4.49
CA MET A 24 -14.09 -20.36 5.89
C MET A 24 -14.01 -21.62 6.76
N PRO A 25 -12.97 -21.77 7.61
CA PRO A 25 -12.85 -22.95 8.46
C PRO A 25 -14.07 -23.14 9.34
N GLY A 26 -14.52 -24.37 9.54
CA GLY A 26 -15.69 -24.67 10.37
C GLY A 26 -15.46 -24.36 11.85
N GLN A 27 -14.24 -24.58 12.35
CA GLN A 27 -13.91 -24.46 13.77
C GLN A 27 -13.32 -23.09 14.14
N ALA A 28 -13.68 -22.56 15.31
CA ALA A 28 -13.27 -21.23 15.76
C ALA A 28 -11.75 -21.06 15.84
N TRP A 29 -11.02 -22.06 16.34
CA TRP A 29 -9.55 -21.98 16.43
C TRP A 29 -8.87 -21.95 15.06
N GLN A 30 -9.44 -22.66 14.07
CA GLN A 30 -8.92 -22.64 12.69
C GLN A 30 -9.10 -21.25 12.07
N ARG A 31 -10.23 -20.58 12.33
CA ARG A 31 -10.44 -19.19 11.90
C ARG A 31 -9.47 -18.24 12.58
N SER A 32 -9.20 -18.42 13.87
CA SER A 32 -8.22 -17.62 14.60
C SER A 32 -6.80 -17.79 14.06
N LEU A 33 -6.38 -19.02 13.77
CA LEU A 33 -5.08 -19.29 13.15
C LEU A 33 -5.02 -18.73 11.73
N ALA A 34 -6.06 -18.92 10.92
CA ALA A 34 -6.13 -18.37 9.56
C ALA A 34 -6.12 -16.84 9.54
N LYS A 35 -6.75 -16.18 10.52
CA LYS A 35 -6.66 -14.73 10.70
C LYS A 35 -5.26 -14.30 11.11
N PHE A 36 -4.65 -14.99 12.07
CA PHE A 36 -3.30 -14.67 12.53
C PHE A 36 -2.26 -14.84 11.41
N SER A 37 -2.43 -15.84 10.54
CA SER A 37 -1.58 -16.03 9.37
C SER A 37 -1.90 -15.12 8.19
N GLY A 38 -2.93 -14.26 8.29
CA GLY A 38 -3.34 -13.33 7.23
C GLY A 38 -4.05 -13.99 6.04
N LEU A 39 -4.48 -15.25 6.17
CA LEU A 39 -5.18 -16.00 5.11
C LEU A 39 -6.70 -15.76 5.12
N LEU A 40 -7.26 -15.31 6.24
CA LEU A 40 -8.69 -15.06 6.40
C LEU A 40 -8.93 -13.65 6.97
N ASN A 41 -9.69 -12.85 6.24
CA ASN A 41 -10.32 -11.63 6.74
C ASN A 41 -11.78 -11.93 7.09
N TYR A 42 -12.30 -11.44 8.21
CA TYR A 42 -13.68 -11.73 8.57
C TYR A 42 -14.64 -10.98 7.64
N PRO A 43 -15.82 -11.55 7.32
CA PRO A 43 -16.85 -10.85 6.58
C PRO A 43 -17.16 -9.50 7.22
N HIS A 44 -17.26 -9.38 8.55
CA HIS A 44 -17.47 -8.10 9.24
C HIS A 44 -16.29 -7.11 9.18
N ASP A 45 -15.12 -7.51 8.66
CA ASP A 45 -14.04 -6.58 8.29
C ASP A 45 -14.33 -5.93 6.90
N HIS A 46 -15.29 -6.48 6.14
CA HIS A 46 -15.73 -6.05 4.81
C HIS A 46 -17.27 -5.89 4.65
N ASP A 47 -18.09 -6.27 5.64
CA ASP A 47 -19.56 -6.21 5.65
C ASP A 47 -19.98 -4.80 6.10
N HIS A 48 -19.67 -3.87 5.22
CA HIS A 48 -20.74 -3.20 4.56
C HIS A 48 -20.34 -3.25 3.09
N GLU A 49 -21.15 -3.94 2.26
CA GLU A 49 -21.55 -3.36 0.98
C GLU A 49 -21.57 -1.85 1.23
N ASP A 50 -20.60 -1.12 0.65
CA ASP A 50 -20.38 0.29 0.96
C ASP A 50 -21.76 0.94 0.98
N SER A 51 -22.25 1.34 2.16
CA SER A 51 -23.38 2.26 2.25
C SER A 51 -22.95 3.39 1.36
N GLU A 52 -23.53 3.48 0.14
CA GLU A 52 -22.97 4.02 -1.11
C GLU A 52 -22.21 5.34 -0.93
N ARG A 53 -21.07 5.32 -0.26
CA ARG A 53 -20.17 6.45 -0.22
C ARG A 53 -19.43 6.31 -1.52
N SER A 54 -20.00 6.96 -2.54
CA SER A 54 -19.34 7.22 -3.81
C SER A 54 -17.85 7.45 -3.52
N LEU A 55 -16.95 6.84 -4.28
CA LEU A 55 -15.49 6.99 -4.11
C LEU A 55 -15.07 8.45 -3.88
N SER A 56 -15.82 9.39 -4.48
CA SER A 56 -15.72 10.83 -4.23
C SER A 56 -15.84 11.23 -2.76
N GLN A 57 -16.82 10.70 -2.02
CA GLN A 57 -17.04 10.97 -0.59
C GLN A 57 -15.92 10.40 0.28
N LEU A 58 -15.42 9.20 -0.03
CA LEU A 58 -14.29 8.60 0.70
C LEU A 58 -13.01 9.43 0.49
N ASN A 59 -12.73 9.79 -0.76
CA ASN A 59 -11.59 10.65 -1.11
C ASN A 59 -11.70 12.03 -0.44
N TYR A 60 -12.89 12.64 -0.46
CA TYR A 60 -13.12 13.92 0.20
C TYR A 60 -12.90 13.84 1.71
N LYS A 61 -13.42 12.82 2.38
CA LYS A 61 -13.19 12.61 3.81
C LYS A 61 -11.71 12.45 4.13
N PHE A 62 -10.99 11.63 3.36
CA PHE A 62 -9.56 11.45 3.55
C PHE A 62 -8.80 12.76 3.36
N GLU A 63 -9.12 13.52 2.31
CA GLU A 63 -8.54 14.83 2.06
C GLU A 63 -8.79 15.81 3.21
N THR A 64 -10.00 15.85 3.78
CA THR A 64 -10.29 16.70 4.95
C THR A 64 -9.47 16.30 6.17
N LEU A 65 -9.31 15.00 6.44
CA LEU A 65 -8.51 14.50 7.55
C LEU A 65 -7.03 14.87 7.40
N VAL A 66 -6.46 14.65 6.21
CA VAL A 66 -5.05 14.99 5.92
C VAL A 66 -4.82 16.50 6.05
N LYS A 67 -5.75 17.32 5.56
CA LYS A 67 -5.65 18.78 5.69
C LYS A 67 -5.78 19.25 7.14
N SER A 68 -6.61 18.59 7.95
CA SER A 68 -6.75 18.92 9.37
C SER A 68 -5.53 18.52 10.22
N ASP A 69 -4.86 17.43 9.86
CA ASP A 69 -3.69 16.91 10.57
C ASP A 69 -2.47 17.82 10.38
N HIS A 70 -2.13 18.12 9.13
CA HIS A 70 -0.98 18.95 8.78
C HIS A 70 -1.29 19.94 7.64
N PRO A 71 -1.82 21.14 7.95
CA PRO A 71 -2.23 22.11 6.92
C PRO A 71 -1.06 22.69 6.13
N ASN A 72 0.14 22.76 6.72
CA ASN A 72 1.33 23.37 6.12
C ASN A 72 2.30 22.33 5.52
N SER A 73 1.95 21.05 5.51
CA SER A 73 2.83 20.00 4.97
C SER A 73 2.77 19.99 3.44
N PRO A 74 3.90 20.23 2.74
CA PRO A 74 3.93 20.23 1.27
C PRO A 74 3.66 18.84 0.66
N CYS A 75 3.87 17.78 1.44
CA CYS A 75 3.70 16.39 0.99
C CYS A 75 2.26 15.87 1.10
N SER A 76 1.35 16.65 1.68
CA SER A 76 -0.05 16.25 1.89
C SER A 76 -0.79 15.88 0.60
N PRO A 77 -0.62 16.57 -0.55
CA PRO A 77 -1.23 16.19 -1.82
C PRO A 77 -0.77 14.82 -2.33
N LEU A 78 0.50 14.45 -2.16
CA LEU A 78 1.03 13.15 -2.62
C LEU A 78 0.36 11.99 -1.88
N LYS A 79 0.16 12.15 -0.57
CA LYS A 79 -0.57 11.19 0.27
C LYS A 79 -2.03 11.03 -0.17
N ILE A 80 -2.66 12.12 -0.59
CA ILE A 80 -4.04 12.11 -1.13
C ILE A 80 -4.10 11.38 -2.46
N GLU A 81 -3.15 11.61 -3.36
CA GLU A 81 -3.10 10.93 -4.67
C GLU A 81 -2.81 9.42 -4.55
N GLU A 82 -1.99 9.02 -3.58
CA GLU A 82 -1.82 7.60 -3.24
C GLU A 82 -3.15 6.96 -2.85
N PHE A 83 -3.89 7.59 -1.93
CA PHE A 83 -5.18 7.07 -1.47
C PHE A 83 -6.23 7.02 -2.59
N LYS A 84 -6.28 8.04 -3.45
CA LYS A 84 -7.14 8.06 -4.65
C LYS A 84 -6.79 6.90 -5.58
N CYS A 85 -5.49 6.65 -5.80
CA CYS A 85 -5.02 5.54 -6.63
C CYS A 85 -5.42 4.17 -6.06
N LEU A 86 -5.28 3.97 -4.74
CA LEU A 86 -5.66 2.73 -4.07
C LEU A 86 -7.18 2.49 -4.14
N SER A 87 -7.95 3.55 -3.93
CA SER A 87 -9.42 3.52 -4.01
C SER A 87 -9.90 3.19 -5.42
N PHE A 88 -9.27 3.78 -6.45
CA PHE A 88 -9.58 3.49 -7.86
C PHE A 88 -9.28 2.04 -8.24
N ASN A 89 -8.17 1.48 -7.77
CA ASN A 89 -7.76 0.11 -8.09
C ASN A 89 -8.40 -0.97 -7.18
N LYS A 90 -9.43 -0.62 -6.39
CA LYS A 90 -10.13 -1.56 -5.50
C LYS A 90 -9.19 -2.33 -4.58
N PHE A 91 -8.34 -1.61 -3.82
CA PHE A 91 -7.38 -2.19 -2.89
C PHE A 91 -7.98 -3.26 -1.95
N LYS A 92 -9.24 -3.10 -1.51
CA LYS A 92 -9.96 -4.09 -0.69
C LYS A 92 -10.04 -5.48 -1.35
N ASN A 93 -10.18 -5.53 -2.68
CA ASN A 93 -10.40 -6.78 -3.41
C ASN A 93 -9.10 -7.35 -3.98
N ASN A 94 -8.19 -6.48 -4.43
CA ASN A 94 -6.90 -6.89 -4.99
C ASN A 94 -5.78 -5.95 -4.50
N PRO A 95 -5.23 -6.21 -3.29
CA PRO A 95 -4.22 -5.34 -2.69
C PRO A 95 -2.88 -5.40 -3.44
N GLU A 96 -2.52 -6.55 -4.01
CA GLU A 96 -1.27 -6.73 -4.75
C GLU A 96 -1.24 -5.86 -6.02
N LEU A 97 -2.28 -5.93 -6.85
CA LEU A 97 -2.34 -5.11 -8.06
C LEU A 97 -2.42 -3.61 -7.76
N ALA A 98 -3.19 -3.23 -6.72
CA ALA A 98 -3.34 -1.85 -6.32
C ALA A 98 -2.01 -1.26 -5.80
N SER A 99 -1.28 -2.01 -4.97
CA SER A 99 0.01 -1.58 -4.44
C SER A 99 1.05 -1.36 -5.55
N VAL A 100 1.18 -2.28 -6.50
CA VAL A 100 2.12 -2.15 -7.64
C VAL A 100 1.86 -0.87 -8.45
N LYS A 101 0.59 -0.50 -8.66
CA LYS A 101 0.24 0.71 -9.42
C LYS A 101 0.44 2.00 -8.64
N CYS A 102 0.22 1.96 -7.33
CA CYS A 102 0.17 3.16 -6.49
C CYS A 102 1.46 3.44 -5.72
N VAL A 103 2.41 2.49 -5.69
CA VAL A 103 3.71 2.63 -5.01
C VAL A 103 4.51 3.85 -5.48
N LYS A 104 4.30 4.32 -6.71
CA LYS A 104 4.94 5.54 -7.20
C LYS A 104 4.64 6.75 -6.31
N TRP A 105 3.38 6.91 -5.88
CA TRP A 105 2.95 8.06 -5.08
C TRP A 105 3.50 7.98 -3.66
N TYR A 106 3.58 6.77 -3.13
CA TYR A 106 4.23 6.50 -1.86
C TYR A 106 5.72 6.85 -1.90
N ASN A 107 6.43 6.47 -2.96
CA ASN A 107 7.84 6.81 -3.13
C ASN A 107 8.07 8.33 -3.21
N GLU A 108 7.26 9.04 -3.99
CA GLU A 108 7.31 10.51 -4.06
C GLU A 108 7.01 11.14 -2.70
N TRP A 109 6.05 10.58 -1.94
CA TRP A 109 5.71 11.07 -0.61
C TRP A 109 6.88 10.92 0.38
N ILE A 110 7.57 9.77 0.38
CA ILE A 110 8.77 9.56 1.21
C ILE A 110 9.87 10.56 0.84
N GLN A 111 10.12 10.75 -0.46
CA GLN A 111 11.14 11.71 -0.92
C GLN A 111 10.79 13.13 -0.46
N CYS A 112 9.54 13.54 -0.64
CA CYS A 112 9.06 14.84 -0.18
C CYS A 112 9.22 15.00 1.34
N LYS A 113 8.93 13.96 2.14
CA LYS A 113 9.07 14.03 3.60
C LYS A 113 10.51 14.25 4.02
N TRP A 114 11.43 13.55 3.37
CA TRP A 114 12.86 13.76 3.59
C TRP A 114 13.33 15.17 3.22
N ASP A 115 12.83 15.71 2.11
CA ASP A 115 13.16 17.08 1.70
C ASP A 115 12.53 18.14 2.61
N GLU A 116 11.31 17.90 3.11
CA GLU A 116 10.67 18.74 4.13
C GLU A 116 11.53 18.80 5.41
N ASP A 117 12.04 17.66 5.87
CA ASP A 117 12.88 17.58 7.07
C ASP A 117 14.25 18.25 6.85
N LYS A 118 14.89 18.03 5.70
CA LYS A 118 16.13 18.74 5.34
C LYS A 118 15.98 20.25 5.38
N LEU A 119 14.88 20.77 4.85
CA LEU A 119 14.60 22.22 4.84
C LEU A 119 14.32 22.75 6.25
N LYS A 120 13.61 21.99 7.09
CA LYS A 120 13.33 22.38 8.48
C LYS A 120 14.57 22.40 9.36
N PHE A 121 15.43 21.39 9.23
CA PHE A 121 16.63 21.24 10.06
C PHE A 121 17.87 21.93 9.47
N GLY A 122 17.80 22.41 8.23
CA GLY A 122 18.92 23.10 7.57
C GLY A 122 20.06 22.17 7.16
N TYR A 123 19.76 20.91 6.82
CA TYR A 123 20.77 19.97 6.34
C TYR A 123 21.26 20.39 4.95
N ASN A 124 22.57 20.58 4.80
CA ASN A 124 23.21 20.88 3.53
C ASN A 124 24.59 20.21 3.44
N TYR A 125 25.17 20.16 2.25
CA TYR A 125 26.50 19.60 1.98
C TYR A 125 27.41 20.66 1.31
N MET A 126 28.72 20.49 1.44
CA MET A 126 29.70 21.33 0.75
C MET A 126 29.89 20.81 -0.68
N GLU A 127 29.48 21.61 -1.67
CA GLU A 127 29.66 21.23 -3.07
C GLU A 127 31.13 21.36 -3.51
N PRO A 128 31.65 20.40 -4.31
CA PRO A 128 32.98 20.54 -4.90
C PRO A 128 32.99 21.66 -5.95
N ARG A 129 34.19 22.16 -6.26
CA ARG A 129 34.36 23.09 -7.37
C ARG A 129 33.87 22.48 -8.68
N ALA A 130 33.25 23.31 -9.52
CA ALA A 130 32.75 22.88 -10.82
C ALA A 130 33.85 22.20 -11.64
N PRO A 131 33.55 21.05 -12.29
CA PRO A 131 34.55 20.34 -13.08
C PRO A 131 34.99 21.18 -14.27
N ARG A 132 36.27 21.08 -14.65
CA ARG A 132 36.87 21.84 -15.77
C ARG A 132 36.09 21.70 -17.08
N LYS A 133 35.44 20.55 -17.29
CA LYS A 133 34.62 20.26 -18.48
C LYS A 133 33.15 20.02 -18.10
N ARG A 134 32.51 20.99 -17.44
CA ARG A 134 31.06 20.94 -17.11
C ARG A 134 30.17 20.95 -18.36
N LYS A 135 30.59 21.64 -19.42
CA LYS A 135 29.88 21.67 -20.70
C LYS A 135 30.45 20.64 -21.66
N ALA A 136 29.59 19.97 -22.42
CA ALA A 136 30.02 19.08 -23.51
C ALA A 136 30.77 19.84 -24.61
N TYR A 137 30.28 21.04 -24.96
CA TYR A 137 30.87 21.94 -25.97
C TYR A 137 30.94 23.37 -25.44
N ILE A 138 31.92 24.16 -25.92
CA ILE A 138 32.16 25.52 -25.41
C ILE A 138 30.96 26.46 -25.60
N ALA A 139 30.28 26.33 -26.74
CA ALA A 139 29.10 27.12 -27.10
C ALA A 139 27.80 26.61 -26.46
N ALA A 140 27.81 25.44 -25.81
CA ALA A 140 26.61 24.92 -25.18
C ALA A 140 26.17 25.83 -24.01
N PRO A 141 24.86 26.05 -23.83
CA PRO A 141 24.37 26.78 -22.66
C PRO A 141 24.70 26.02 -21.38
N ASN A 142 25.04 26.75 -20.31
CA ASN A 142 25.16 26.16 -18.97
C ASN A 142 23.90 26.51 -18.18
N TYR A 143 22.92 25.62 -18.19
CA TYR A 143 21.76 25.78 -17.32
C TYR A 143 22.20 25.67 -15.86
N GLN A 144 21.79 26.64 -15.06
CA GLN A 144 22.01 26.62 -13.61
C GLN A 144 20.85 25.86 -12.98
N TYR A 145 21.19 24.87 -12.15
CA TYR A 145 20.24 24.11 -11.35
C TYR A 145 20.44 24.53 -9.89
N SER A 146 19.34 24.69 -9.18
CA SER A 146 19.28 25.01 -7.76
C SER A 146 19.59 23.80 -6.89
#